data_AF-A0A3S2AAK8-F1
#
_entry.id   AF-A0A3S2AAK8-F1
#
_cell.length_a   1.000
_cell.length_b   1.000
_cell.length_c   1.000
_cell.angle_alpha   90.00
_cell.angle_beta   90.00
_cell.angle_gamma   90.00
#
_symmetry.space_group_name_H-M   'P 1'
#
loop_
_entity.id
_entity.type
_entity.pdbx_description
1 polymer ?
#
loop_
_entity_poly.entity_id
_entity_poly.type
_entity_poly.pdbx_seq_one_letter_code
_entity_poly.pdbx_strand_id
1 'polypeptide(L)'
;LQPMDPVTLGLSSQIDLDMEVNRASRGREQAQPVGDTLLPAALTERLVPAPEKPKDEDAELDANAVFAKLSALKSKNTDNDDDE
;
A
#
# COMPACT_ATOMS: atom_id res chain seq x y z
N LEU A 1 7.62 19.93 -12.70
CA LEU A 1 7.19 19.05 -13.81
C LEU A 1 7.09 17.65 -13.23
N GLN A 2 5.90 17.07 -13.18
CA GLN A 2 5.71 15.70 -12.72
C GLN A 2 5.96 14.76 -13.90
N PRO A 3 6.73 13.67 -13.75
CA PRO A 3 6.92 12.70 -14.83
C PRO A 3 5.58 12.04 -15.14
N MET A 4 5.21 12.02 -16.43
CA MET A 4 3.99 11.41 -16.95
C MET A 4 4.36 10.21 -17.82
N ASP A 5 3.53 9.18 -17.80
CA ASP A 5 3.75 7.96 -18.58
C ASP A 5 3.42 8.18 -20.08
N PRO A 6 3.94 7.35 -21.00
CA PRO A 6 3.74 7.52 -22.43
C PRO A 6 2.30 7.32 -22.90
N VAL A 7 1.45 6.60 -22.15
CA VAL A 7 0.01 6.46 -22.47
C VAL A 7 -0.71 7.76 -22.15
N THR A 8 -0.43 8.36 -20.99
CA THR A 8 -1.02 9.65 -20.61
C THR A 8 -0.52 10.79 -21.49
N LEU A 9 0.72 10.70 -22.00
CA LEU A 9 1.25 11.64 -22.99
C LEU A 9 0.73 11.36 -24.43
N GLY A 10 -0.04 10.29 -24.66
CA GLY A 10 -0.57 9.93 -25.98
C GLY A 10 0.49 9.41 -26.96
N LEU A 11 1.67 9.00 -26.47
CA LEU A 11 2.79 8.50 -27.26
C LEU A 11 2.68 6.99 -27.56
N SER A 12 1.94 6.24 -26.75
CA SER A 12 1.64 4.82 -26.95
C SER A 12 0.22 4.49 -26.48
N SER A 13 -0.39 3.42 -27.01
CA SER A 13 -1.63 2.90 -26.42
C SER A 13 -1.34 2.04 -25.18
N GLN A 14 -2.36 1.81 -24.35
CA GLN A 14 -2.26 0.89 -23.20
C GLN A 14 -1.83 -0.52 -23.66
N ILE A 15 -2.40 -0.99 -24.77
CA ILE A 15 -2.14 -2.33 -25.31
C ILE A 15 -0.67 -2.45 -25.76
N ASP A 16 -0.13 -1.43 -26.42
CA ASP A 16 1.27 -1.42 -26.88
C ASP A 16 2.25 -1.43 -25.71
N LEU A 17 1.97 -0.63 -24.67
CA LEU A 17 2.76 -0.62 -23.45
C LEU A 17 2.77 -1.99 -22.79
N ASP A 18 1.59 -2.61 -22.63
CA ASP A 18 1.46 -3.92 -22.00
C ASP A 18 2.20 -5.02 -22.79
N MET A 19 2.17 -4.97 -24.13
CA MET A 19 2.90 -5.92 -24.99
C MET A 19 4.41 -5.79 -24.82
N GLU A 20 4.95 -4.57 -24.83
CA GLU A 20 6.39 -4.35 -24.66
C GLU A 20 6.85 -4.70 -23.25
N VAL A 21 6.07 -4.36 -22.21
CA VAL A 21 6.34 -4.74 -20.81
C VAL A 21 6.40 -6.26 -20.67
N ASN A 22 5.42 -6.98 -21.22
CA ASN A 22 5.43 -8.44 -21.20
C ASN A 22 6.59 -9.03 -21.99
N ARG A 23 6.97 -8.42 -23.13
CA ARG A 23 8.12 -8.87 -23.91
C ARG A 23 9.44 -8.65 -23.15
N ALA A 24 9.58 -7.52 -22.46
CA ALA A 24 10.76 -7.14 -21.71
C ALA A 24 10.91 -7.93 -20.38
N SER A 25 9.79 -8.35 -19.79
CA SER A 25 9.78 -9.16 -18.56
C SER A 25 9.99 -10.66 -18.80
N ARG A 26 9.86 -11.14 -20.04
CA ARG A 26 10.11 -12.56 -20.38
C ARG A 26 11.49 -13.01 -19.92
N GLY A 27 11.52 -14.11 -19.16
CA GLY A 27 12.75 -14.73 -18.69
C GLY A 27 13.44 -13.98 -17.54
N ARG A 28 12.84 -12.91 -17.01
CA ARG A 28 13.28 -12.28 -15.76
C ARG A 28 12.55 -12.92 -14.60
N GLU A 29 13.27 -13.16 -13.51
CA GLU A 29 12.65 -13.53 -12.24
C GLU A 29 11.71 -12.41 -11.78
N GLN A 30 10.55 -12.77 -11.24
CA GLN A 30 9.66 -11.77 -10.66
C GLN A 30 10.40 -11.07 -9.52
N ALA A 31 10.37 -9.74 -9.54
CA ALA A 31 10.94 -8.96 -8.45
C ALA A 31 10.29 -9.40 -7.14
N GLN A 32 11.12 -9.69 -6.13
CA GLN A 32 10.61 -10.01 -4.80
C GLN A 32 9.79 -8.81 -4.31
N PRO A 33 8.61 -9.05 -3.70
CA PRO A 33 7.80 -7.97 -3.16
C PRO A 33 8.63 -7.19 -2.14
N VAL A 34 8.81 -5.88 -2.38
CA VAL A 34 9.51 -4.99 -1.46
C VAL A 34 8.44 -4.24 -0.65
N GLY A 35 8.35 -4.55 0.64
CA GLY A 35 7.34 -4.01 1.55
C GLY A 35 6.06 -4.85 1.62
N ASP A 36 5.04 -4.29 2.27
CA ASP A 36 3.75 -4.98 2.49
C ASP A 36 2.96 -5.06 1.18
N THR A 37 2.92 -6.24 0.56
CA THR A 37 2.00 -6.53 -0.54
C THR A 37 0.68 -7.05 -0.03
N LEU A 38 -0.41 -6.71 -0.74
CA LEU A 38 -1.71 -7.31 -0.47
C LEU A 38 -1.66 -8.83 -0.56
N LEU A 39 -2.46 -9.49 0.26
CA LEU A 39 -2.63 -10.94 0.18
C LEU A 39 -3.22 -11.33 -1.20
N PRO A 40 -2.83 -12.50 -1.74
CA PRO A 40 -3.43 -13.03 -2.96
C PRO A 40 -4.97 -13.08 -2.89
N ALA A 41 -5.63 -12.76 -4.00
CA ALA A 41 -7.10 -12.71 -4.08
C ALA A 41 -7.77 -14.01 -3.59
N ALA A 42 -7.18 -15.16 -3.89
CA ALA A 42 -7.67 -16.48 -3.45
C ALA A 42 -7.75 -16.62 -1.92
N LEU A 43 -6.96 -15.84 -1.17
CA LEU A 43 -6.95 -15.84 0.29
C LEU A 43 -7.91 -14.80 0.88
N THR A 44 -8.31 -13.78 0.12
CA THR A 44 -9.13 -12.66 0.61
C THR A 44 -10.57 -12.70 0.11
N GLU A 45 -10.88 -13.43 -0.97
CA GLU A 45 -12.21 -13.46 -1.60
C GLU A 45 -13.34 -13.91 -0.65
N ARG A 46 -13.01 -14.76 0.33
CA ARG A 46 -13.96 -15.27 1.33
C ARG A 46 -13.94 -14.49 2.64
N LEU A 47 -13.09 -13.46 2.74
CA LEU A 47 -12.98 -12.67 3.94
C LEU A 47 -14.19 -11.73 4.01
N VAL A 48 -15.02 -11.93 5.03
CA VAL A 48 -16.12 -10.99 5.30
C VAL A 48 -15.47 -9.70 5.82
N PRO A 49 -15.76 -8.53 5.21
CA PRO A 49 -15.30 -7.26 5.74
C PRO A 49 -15.70 -7.16 7.21
N ALA A 50 -14.75 -6.78 8.07
CA ALA A 50 -15.08 -6.50 9.46
C ALA A 50 -16.18 -5.44 9.48
N PRO A 51 -17.21 -5.58 10.33
CA PRO A 51 -18.23 -4.55 10.46
C PRO A 51 -17.53 -3.22 10.73
N GLU A 52 -17.92 -2.17 9.99
CA GLU A 52 -17.40 -0.83 10.24
C GLU A 52 -17.65 -0.54 11.72
N LYS A 53 -16.56 -0.30 12.47
CA LYS A 53 -16.71 0.22 13.83
C LYS A 53 -17.51 1.51 13.70
N PRO A 54 -18.57 1.71 14.52
CA PRO A 54 -19.32 2.95 14.49
C PRO A 54 -18.31 4.08 14.64
N LYS A 55 -18.20 4.90 13.59
CA LYS A 55 -17.46 6.15 13.68
C LYS A 55 -18.30 7.02 14.59
N ASP A 56 -17.71 7.40 15.71
CA ASP A 56 -18.30 8.41 16.58
C ASP A 56 -18.14 9.74 15.84
N GLU A 57 -19.17 10.13 15.09
CA GLU A 57 -19.15 11.36 14.27
C GLU A 57 -19.06 12.62 15.15
N ASP A 58 -19.38 12.49 16.44
CA ASP A 58 -19.28 13.53 17.46
C ASP A 58 -17.94 13.52 18.20
N ALA A 59 -17.03 12.59 17.88
CA ALA A 59 -15.69 12.58 18.47
C ALA A 59 -14.83 13.69 17.84
N GLU A 60 -14.80 14.86 18.48
CA GLU A 60 -13.83 15.91 18.18
C GLU A 60 -12.40 15.35 18.25
N LEU A 61 -11.72 15.33 17.10
CA LEU A 61 -10.34 14.86 16.99
C LEU A 61 -9.39 15.87 17.66
N ASP A 62 -9.05 15.66 18.93
CA ASP A 62 -8.01 16.42 19.62
C ASP A 62 -6.63 16.13 19.00
N ALA A 63 -6.04 17.15 18.37
CA ALA A 63 -4.73 17.08 17.77
C ALA A 63 -3.66 16.60 18.77
N ASN A 64 -3.75 17.03 20.04
CA ASN A 64 -2.77 16.63 21.07
C ASN A 64 -2.86 15.13 21.37
N ALA A 65 -4.07 14.58 21.44
CA ALA A 65 -4.28 13.15 21.62
C ALA A 65 -3.73 12.32 20.44
N VAL A 66 -3.79 12.84 19.21
CA VAL A 66 -3.19 12.20 18.03
C VAL A 66 -1.67 12.18 18.12
N PHE A 67 -1.04 13.31 18.46
CA PHE A 67 0.42 13.37 18.61
C PHE A 67 0.93 12.51 19.77
N ALA A 68 0.19 12.45 20.88
CA ALA A 68 0.51 11.57 22.00
C ALA A 68 0.42 10.08 21.61
N LYS A 69 -0.65 9.68 20.90
CA LYS A 69 -0.81 8.30 20.40
C LYS A 69 0.26 7.92 19.38
N LEU A 70 0.61 8.83 18.46
CA LEU A 70 1.66 8.60 17.47
C LEU A 70 3.03 8.44 18.13
N SER A 71 3.32 9.25 19.16
CA SER A 71 4.56 9.16 19.94
C SER A 71 4.64 7.84 20.71
N ALA A 72 3.54 7.42 21.35
CA ALA A 72 3.46 6.15 22.07
C ALA A 72 3.55 4.92 21.15
N LEU A 73 3.02 5.02 19.92
CA LEU A 73 3.14 3.96 18.93
C LEU A 73 4.59 3.82 18.44
N LYS A 74 5.27 4.97 18.22
CA LYS A 74 6.69 4.99 17.85
C LYS A 74 7.57 4.38 18.94
N SER A 75 7.32 4.69 20.21
CA SER A 75 8.10 4.12 21.33
C SER A 75 7.85 2.63 21.53
N LYS A 76 6.63 2.15 21.25
CA LYS A 76 6.30 0.72 21.35
C LYS A 76 6.99 -0.13 20.28
N ASN A 77 7.23 0.43 19.10
CA ASN A 77 7.96 -0.28 18.04
C ASN A 77 9.47 -0.34 18.35
N THR A 78 10.03 0.67 19.01
CA THR A 78 11.46 0.65 19.39
C THR A 78 11.77 -0.30 20.55
N ASP A 79 10.84 -0.52 21.48
CA ASP A 79 11.04 -1.47 22.60
C ASP A 79 10.99 -2.95 22.17
N ASN A 80 10.54 -3.24 20.95
CA ASN A 80 10.43 -4.61 20.44
C ASN A 80 11.62 -5.03 19.57
N ASP A 81 12.55 -4.10 19.30
CA ASP A 81 13.76 -4.31 18.48
C ASP A 81 15.05 -4.35 19.32
N ASP A 82 14.98 -4.19 20.66
CA ASP A 82 16.15 -4.15 21.58
C ASP A 82 16.28 -5.40 22.48
N ASP A 83 15.48 -6.45 22.25
CA ASP A 83 15.58 -7.77 22.90
C ASP A 83 15.85 -8.90 21.86
N GLU A 84 16.87 -8.73 21.01
CA GLU A 84 17.55 -9.85 20.29
C GLU A 84 19.05 -9.57 20.04
#